data_AF-A0A512ICJ0-F1
#
_entry.id   AF-A0A512ICJ0-F1
#
_cell.length_a   1.000
_cell.length_b   1.000
_cell.length_c   1.000
_cell.angle_alpha   90.00
_cell.angle_beta   90.00
_cell.angle_gamma   90.00
#
_symmetry.space_group_name_H-M   'P 1'
#
loop_
_entity.id
_entity.type
_entity.pdbx_description
1 polymer ?
#
loop_
_entity_poly.entity_id
_entity_poly.type
_entity_poly.pdbx_seq_one_letter_code
_entity_poly.pdbx_strand_id
1 'polypeptide(L)'
;MLGALLLAAGVLLLLEATGLMEAVGVLWGLLFLAAGAAFGVLYATDPSKWWAAIPAGALLGLGVLVLFDEVGVPGSQQWGGALFLGGGGAGFAAVYLRDHRRWWALIPAGVLITLALQALLTAAAQEEQAGGVLFFVGLAVTFALVAVLPTGAARNRWAWIPAAALAVLAALIALEATVLLSAVSYLWPLALIAAGGYLIVQALRRRHDAPGSGSTSHAARER
;
A
#
# COMPACT_ATOMS: atom_id res chain seq x y z
N MET A 1 11.99 32.14 17.97
CA MET A 1 11.72 30.91 17.20
C MET A 1 11.69 31.18 15.68
N LEU A 2 10.99 32.22 15.20
CA LEU A 2 11.01 32.64 13.79
C LEU A 2 12.42 32.90 13.21
N GLY A 3 13.32 33.54 13.96
CA GLY A 3 14.70 33.77 13.51
C GLY A 3 15.52 32.49 13.30
N ALA A 4 15.32 31.47 14.13
CA ALA A 4 15.98 30.17 13.96
C ALA A 4 15.44 29.41 12.74
N LEU A 5 14.14 29.52 12.47
CA LEU A 5 13.51 28.97 11.25
C LEU A 5 14.04 29.65 9.98
N LEU A 6 14.18 30.98 9.98
CA LEU A 6 14.74 31.71 8.85
C LEU A 6 16.21 31.39 8.61
N LEU A 7 16.99 31.19 9.68
CA LEU A 7 18.39 30.81 9.58
C LEU A 7 18.54 29.37 9.06
N ALA A 8 17.72 28.43 9.54
CA ALA A 8 17.68 27.08 9.00
C ALA A 8 17.25 27.05 7.53
N ALA A 9 16.22 27.83 7.15
CA ALA A 9 15.78 27.95 5.77
C ALA A 9 16.87 28.57 4.88
N GLY A 10 17.56 29.63 5.34
CA GLY A 10 18.64 30.26 4.58
C GLY A 10 19.84 29.34 4.37
N VAL A 11 20.20 28.53 5.38
CA VAL A 11 21.26 27.51 5.24
C VAL A 11 20.85 26.42 4.26
N LEU A 12 19.60 25.94 4.32
CA LEU A 12 19.08 24.96 3.36
C LEU A 12 19.12 25.51 1.93
N LEU A 13 18.65 26.74 1.72
CA LEU A 13 18.68 27.41 0.41
C LEU A 13 20.11 27.63 -0.11
N LEU A 14 21.08 27.89 0.77
CA LEU A 14 22.49 28.04 0.39
C LEU A 14 23.12 26.69 -0.01
N LEU A 15 22.78 25.62 0.70
CA LEU A 15 23.22 24.25 0.38
C LEU A 15 22.61 23.75 -0.95
N GLU A 16 21.38 24.14 -1.23
CA GLU A 16 20.71 23.91 -2.51
C GLU A 16 21.38 24.72 -3.64
N ALA A 17 21.62 26.01 -3.44
CA ALA A 17 22.23 26.90 -4.45
C ALA A 17 23.68 26.52 -4.83
N THR A 18 24.37 25.79 -3.97
CA THR A 18 25.77 25.35 -4.20
C THR A 18 25.87 23.96 -4.84
N GLY A 19 24.75 23.26 -5.05
CA GLY A 19 24.73 21.89 -5.56
C GLY A 19 25.34 20.87 -4.58
N LEU A 20 25.69 21.29 -3.35
CA LEU A 20 26.21 20.42 -2.30
C LEU A 20 25.17 19.37 -1.89
N MET A 21 23.89 19.70 -1.98
CA MET A 21 22.80 18.77 -1.70
C MET A 21 22.78 17.59 -2.69
N GLU A 22 22.93 17.88 -3.99
CA GLU A 22 22.98 16.85 -5.05
C GLU A 22 24.21 15.95 -4.88
N ALA A 23 25.37 16.53 -4.58
CA ALA A 23 26.59 15.77 -4.33
C ALA A 23 26.47 14.83 -3.11
N VAL A 24 25.77 15.26 -2.06
CA VAL A 24 25.48 14.45 -0.87
C VAL A 24 24.48 13.35 -1.20
N GLY A 25 23.44 13.63 -1.99
CA GLY A 25 22.46 12.64 -2.45
C GLY A 25 23.09 11.53 -3.28
N VAL A 26 23.92 11.89 -4.26
CA VAL A 26 24.69 10.92 -5.07
C VAL A 26 25.61 10.07 -4.19
N LEU A 27 26.29 10.68 -3.22
CA LEU A 27 27.12 9.94 -2.26
C LEU A 27 26.30 8.90 -1.49
N TRP A 28 25.11 9.26 -0.97
CA TRP A 28 24.23 8.30 -0.28
C TRP A 28 23.76 7.18 -1.20
N GLY A 29 23.36 7.51 -2.43
CA GLY A 29 22.98 6.50 -3.43
C GLY A 29 24.11 5.50 -3.71
N LEU A 30 25.34 6.00 -3.89
CA LEU A 30 26.53 5.17 -4.06
C LEU A 30 26.85 4.33 -2.83
N LEU A 31 26.71 4.87 -1.62
CA LEU A 31 26.92 4.13 -0.37
C LEU A 31 25.90 3.00 -0.21
N PHE A 32 24.63 3.24 -0.55
CA PHE A 32 23.61 2.19 -0.55
C PHE A 32 23.91 1.10 -1.58
N LEU A 33 24.33 1.48 -2.80
CA LEU A 33 24.77 0.50 -3.80
C LEU A 33 25.97 -0.31 -3.33
N ALA A 34 26.98 0.34 -2.74
CA ALA A 34 28.16 -0.34 -2.22
C ALA A 34 27.81 -1.30 -1.07
N ALA A 35 26.96 -0.88 -0.14
CA ALA A 35 26.48 -1.73 0.95
C ALA A 35 25.65 -2.90 0.42
N GLY A 36 24.73 -2.64 -0.51
CA GLY A 36 23.92 -3.68 -1.17
C GLY A 36 24.77 -4.69 -1.94
N ALA A 37 25.79 -4.21 -2.66
CA ALA A 37 26.77 -5.06 -3.34
C ALA A 37 27.59 -5.89 -2.36
N ALA A 38 28.02 -5.34 -1.23
CA ALA A 38 28.74 -6.09 -0.20
C ALA A 38 27.88 -7.25 0.36
N PHE A 39 26.59 -7.01 0.64
CA PHE A 39 25.65 -8.07 1.02
C PHE A 39 25.39 -9.06 -0.12
N GLY A 40 25.34 -8.60 -1.38
CA GLY A 40 25.22 -9.46 -2.55
C GLY A 40 26.41 -10.40 -2.74
N VAL A 41 27.63 -9.89 -2.52
CA VAL A 41 28.87 -10.70 -2.51
C VAL A 41 28.84 -11.68 -1.33
N LEU A 42 28.44 -11.24 -0.14
CA LEU A 42 28.29 -12.12 1.02
C LEU A 42 27.32 -13.27 0.75
N TYR A 43 26.17 -12.95 0.14
CA TYR A 43 25.21 -13.94 -0.32
C TYR A 43 25.80 -14.89 -1.37
N ALA A 44 26.56 -14.38 -2.34
CA ALA A 44 27.15 -15.20 -3.40
C ALA A 44 28.20 -16.18 -2.85
N THR A 45 29.10 -15.68 -1.99
CA THR A 45 30.26 -16.39 -1.46
C THR A 45 29.94 -17.42 -0.37
N ASP A 46 28.96 -17.16 0.49
CA ASP A 46 28.64 -18.02 1.64
C ASP A 46 27.20 -18.56 1.55
N PRO A 47 27.01 -19.84 1.14
CA PRO A 47 25.68 -20.45 1.03
C PRO A 47 24.89 -20.49 2.35
N SER A 48 25.57 -20.40 3.49
CA SER A 48 24.91 -20.37 4.81
C SER A 48 24.24 -19.03 5.09
N LYS A 49 24.73 -17.93 4.50
CA LYS A 49 24.27 -16.55 4.72
C LYS A 49 23.18 -16.13 3.72
N TRP A 50 22.16 -16.97 3.57
CA TRP A 50 21.03 -16.72 2.67
C TRP A 50 20.30 -15.40 2.94
N TRP A 51 20.24 -14.99 4.21
CA TRP A 51 19.54 -13.78 4.65
C TRP A 51 20.11 -12.53 4.00
N ALA A 52 21.39 -12.54 3.58
CA ALA A 52 22.07 -11.39 2.99
C ALA A 52 21.44 -10.94 1.65
N ALA A 53 20.70 -11.81 0.95
CA ALA A 53 19.97 -11.42 -0.26
C ALA A 53 18.88 -10.36 0.01
N ILE A 54 18.26 -10.37 1.20
CA ILE A 54 17.20 -9.44 1.56
C ILE A 54 17.72 -8.00 1.69
N PRO A 55 18.72 -7.70 2.56
CA PRO A 55 19.30 -6.37 2.63
C PRO A 55 20.02 -6.01 1.34
N ALA A 56 20.63 -6.96 0.61
CA ALA A 56 21.20 -6.68 -0.71
C ALA A 56 20.14 -6.13 -1.67
N GLY A 57 19.02 -6.83 -1.85
CA GLY A 57 17.94 -6.39 -2.73
C GLY A 57 17.34 -5.05 -2.33
N ALA A 58 17.09 -4.83 -1.04
CA ALA A 58 16.56 -3.58 -0.51
C ALA A 58 17.53 -2.40 -0.72
N LEU A 59 18.81 -2.57 -0.37
CA LEU A 59 19.83 -1.52 -0.49
C LEU A 59 20.18 -1.21 -1.94
N LEU A 60 20.22 -2.22 -2.81
CA LEU A 60 20.40 -2.01 -4.24
C LEU A 60 19.20 -1.25 -4.83
N GLY A 61 17.96 -1.65 -4.48
CA GLY A 61 16.75 -0.94 -4.89
C GLY A 61 16.74 0.52 -4.44
N LEU A 62 17.09 0.79 -3.17
CA LEU A 62 17.23 2.15 -2.63
C LEU A 62 18.35 2.93 -3.30
N GLY A 63 19.53 2.32 -3.49
CA GLY A 63 20.67 2.98 -4.12
C GLY A 63 20.37 3.41 -5.55
N VAL A 64 19.73 2.55 -6.34
CA VAL A 64 19.28 2.90 -7.71
C VAL A 64 18.22 4.00 -7.66
N LEU A 65 17.23 3.90 -6.76
CA LEU A 65 16.19 4.92 -6.59
C LEU A 65 16.81 6.30 -6.32
N VAL A 66 17.68 6.40 -5.31
CA VAL A 66 18.32 7.66 -4.93
C VAL A 66 19.13 8.21 -6.11
N LEU A 67 19.95 7.39 -6.77
CA LEU A 67 20.73 7.87 -7.90
C LEU A 67 19.87 8.33 -9.08
N PHE A 68 18.74 7.66 -9.35
CA PHE A 68 17.85 8.07 -10.44
C PHE A 68 17.13 9.38 -10.13
N ASP A 69 16.81 9.63 -8.86
CA ASP A 69 16.26 10.90 -8.41
C ASP A 69 17.29 12.04 -8.57
N GLU A 70 18.52 11.83 -8.09
CA GLU A 70 19.59 12.83 -8.15
C GLU A 70 20.07 13.13 -9.58
N VAL A 71 20.12 12.13 -10.46
CA VAL A 71 20.49 12.31 -11.87
C VAL A 71 19.35 12.93 -12.69
N GLY A 72 18.16 13.09 -12.09
CA GLY A 72 17.00 13.69 -12.76
C GLY A 72 16.41 12.80 -13.84
N VAL A 73 16.43 11.47 -13.65
CA VAL A 73 15.81 10.53 -14.59
C VAL A 73 14.30 10.83 -14.64
N PRO A 74 13.72 11.13 -15.82
CA PRO A 74 12.31 11.51 -15.91
C PRO A 74 11.38 10.48 -15.28
N GLY A 75 10.50 10.96 -14.41
CA GLY A 75 9.51 10.14 -13.71
C GLY A 75 10.06 9.36 -12.51
N SER A 76 11.35 9.43 -12.16
CA SER A 76 11.96 8.70 -11.04
C SER A 76 11.13 8.75 -9.74
N GLN A 77 10.53 9.91 -9.42
CA GLN A 77 9.66 10.07 -8.25
C GLN A 77 8.37 9.23 -8.30
N GLN A 78 7.86 8.92 -9.50
CA GLN A 78 6.61 8.21 -9.71
C GLN A 78 6.80 6.68 -9.62
N TRP A 79 7.93 6.15 -10.12
CA TRP A 79 8.25 4.72 -10.08
C TRP A 79 9.36 4.35 -9.09
N GLY A 80 9.86 5.30 -8.30
CA GLY A 80 10.88 5.08 -7.28
C GLY A 80 10.47 4.00 -6.27
N GLY A 81 9.21 4.03 -5.82
CA GLY A 81 8.65 2.97 -4.97
C GLY A 81 8.76 1.57 -5.59
N ALA A 82 8.64 1.45 -6.92
CA ALA A 82 8.78 0.19 -7.63
C ALA A 82 10.22 -0.35 -7.59
N LEU A 83 11.23 0.53 -7.63
CA LEU A 83 12.64 0.12 -7.53
C LEU A 83 12.97 -0.46 -6.16
N PHE A 84 12.52 0.20 -5.09
CA PHE A 84 12.75 -0.27 -3.74
C PHE A 84 12.02 -1.59 -3.45
N LEU A 85 10.71 -1.61 -3.74
CA LEU A 85 9.87 -2.79 -3.52
C LEU A 85 10.30 -3.94 -4.42
N GLY A 86 10.61 -3.67 -5.70
CA GLY A 86 11.09 -4.66 -6.66
C GLY A 86 12.44 -5.22 -6.26
N GLY A 87 13.37 -4.38 -5.81
CA GLY A 87 14.67 -4.80 -5.28
C GLY A 87 14.52 -5.71 -4.04
N GLY A 88 13.69 -5.31 -3.06
CA GLY A 88 13.38 -6.14 -1.90
C GLY A 88 12.72 -7.47 -2.29
N GLY A 89 11.76 -7.43 -3.21
CA GLY A 89 11.09 -8.61 -3.75
C GLY A 89 12.06 -9.57 -4.45
N ALA A 90 13.00 -9.04 -5.24
CA ALA A 90 14.08 -9.82 -5.85
C ALA A 90 15.01 -10.43 -4.80
N GLY A 91 15.29 -9.72 -3.71
CA GLY A 91 16.05 -10.24 -2.56
C GLY A 91 15.39 -11.46 -1.92
N PHE A 92 14.09 -11.39 -1.63
CA PHE A 92 13.34 -12.54 -1.13
C PHE A 92 13.22 -13.67 -2.16
N ALA A 93 13.02 -13.34 -3.44
CA ALA A 93 12.98 -14.34 -4.52
C ALA A 93 14.32 -15.09 -4.62
N ALA A 94 15.45 -14.40 -4.48
CA ALA A 94 16.77 -15.01 -4.44
C ALA A 94 16.92 -15.99 -3.26
N VAL A 95 16.41 -15.66 -2.07
CA VAL A 95 16.38 -16.59 -0.92
C VAL A 95 15.66 -17.89 -1.28
N TYR A 96 14.49 -17.80 -1.91
CA TYR A 96 13.70 -18.96 -2.33
C TYR A 96 14.41 -19.79 -3.42
N LEU A 97 14.99 -19.13 -4.43
CA LEU A 97 15.70 -19.78 -5.52
C LEU A 97 16.96 -20.52 -5.05
N ARG A 98 17.59 -20.04 -3.97
CA ARG A 98 18.79 -20.70 -3.42
C ARG A 98 18.47 -21.97 -2.64
N ASP A 99 17.37 -21.97 -1.91
CA ASP A 99 16.91 -23.13 -1.15
C ASP A 99 15.39 -23.15 -1.07
N HIS A 100 14.79 -24.01 -1.89
CA HIS A 100 13.35 -24.19 -1.98
C HIS A 100 12.68 -24.61 -0.65
N ARG A 101 13.45 -25.11 0.33
CA ARG A 101 12.94 -25.38 1.68
C ARG A 101 12.51 -24.09 2.40
N ARG A 102 13.02 -22.93 1.96
CA ARG A 102 12.68 -21.59 2.46
C ARG A 102 11.50 -21.01 1.70
N TRP A 103 10.48 -21.83 1.47
CA TRP A 103 9.25 -21.48 0.74
C TRP A 103 8.54 -20.25 1.31
N TRP A 104 8.73 -19.96 2.61
CA TRP A 104 8.18 -18.78 3.27
C TRP A 104 8.61 -17.49 2.57
N ALA A 105 9.80 -17.44 1.93
CA ALA A 105 10.32 -16.25 1.26
C ALA A 105 9.57 -15.91 -0.03
N LEU A 106 8.86 -16.86 -0.62
CA LEU A 106 8.07 -16.65 -1.83
C LEU A 106 6.88 -15.71 -1.58
N ILE A 107 6.29 -15.74 -0.38
CA ILE A 107 5.16 -14.87 0.00
C ILE A 107 5.58 -13.39 0.02
N PRO A 108 6.58 -12.96 0.82
CA PRO A 108 7.02 -11.57 0.81
C PRO A 108 7.62 -11.17 -0.55
N ALA A 109 8.29 -12.08 -1.27
CA ALA A 109 8.73 -11.80 -2.64
C ALA A 109 7.55 -11.43 -3.55
N GLY A 110 6.51 -12.26 -3.60
CA GLY A 110 5.33 -12.03 -4.44
C GLY A 110 4.55 -10.79 -4.04
N VAL A 111 4.40 -10.51 -2.74
CA VAL A 111 3.76 -9.30 -2.22
C VAL A 111 4.52 -8.05 -2.69
N LEU A 112 5.84 -8.01 -2.47
CA LEU A 112 6.66 -6.86 -2.83
C LEU A 112 6.72 -6.64 -4.34
N ILE A 113 6.82 -7.71 -5.14
CA ILE A 113 6.77 -7.63 -6.61
C ILE A 113 5.41 -7.12 -7.09
N THR A 114 4.31 -7.57 -6.47
CA THR A 114 2.96 -7.08 -6.79
C THR A 114 2.85 -5.58 -6.51
N LEU A 115 3.32 -5.13 -5.35
CA LEU A 115 3.32 -3.71 -5.00
C LEU A 115 4.24 -2.88 -5.90
N ALA A 116 5.39 -3.44 -6.32
CA ALA A 116 6.27 -2.80 -7.28
C ALA A 116 5.61 -2.64 -8.65
N LEU A 117 4.93 -3.68 -9.14
CA LEU A 117 4.17 -3.63 -10.38
C LEU A 117 3.01 -2.63 -10.29
N GLN A 118 2.31 -2.60 -9.16
CA GLN A 118 1.26 -1.63 -8.91
C GLN A 118 1.80 -0.20 -8.95
N ALA A 119 2.92 0.08 -8.28
CA ALA A 119 3.55 1.40 -8.31
C ALA A 119 3.93 1.82 -9.75
N LEU A 120 4.43 0.88 -10.56
CA LEU A 120 4.77 1.15 -11.96
C LEU A 120 3.54 1.41 -12.84
N LEU A 121 2.48 0.62 -12.65
CA LEU A 121 1.23 0.76 -13.41
C LEU A 121 0.48 2.04 -13.04
N THR A 122 0.43 2.40 -11.75
CA THR A 122 -0.17 3.66 -11.31
C THR A 122 0.59 4.86 -11.88
N ALA A 123 1.93 4.79 -11.93
CA ALA A 123 2.73 5.82 -12.58
C ALA A 123 2.45 5.94 -14.09
N ALA A 124 2.20 4.83 -14.78
CA ALA A 124 1.98 4.80 -16.23
C ALA A 124 0.54 5.14 -16.66
N ALA A 125 -0.46 4.68 -15.92
CA ALA A 125 -1.86 4.70 -16.35
C ALA A 125 -2.71 5.80 -15.68
N GLN A 126 -2.23 6.45 -14.60
CA GLN A 126 -2.98 7.42 -13.79
C GLN A 126 -4.36 6.91 -13.28
N GLU A 127 -4.65 5.62 -13.34
CA GLU A 127 -5.89 5.03 -12.83
C GLU A 127 -5.66 4.39 -11.46
N GLU A 128 -6.23 5.03 -10.44
CA GLU A 128 -6.07 4.62 -9.03
C GLU A 128 -6.96 3.42 -8.67
N GLN A 129 -8.15 3.28 -9.29
CA GLN A 129 -9.08 2.19 -9.00
C GLN A 129 -8.59 0.80 -9.43
N ALA A 130 -7.71 0.70 -10.43
CA ALA A 130 -7.15 -0.58 -10.86
C ALA A 130 -6.19 -1.21 -9.82
N GLY A 131 -5.72 -0.42 -8.84
CA GLY A 131 -4.74 -0.87 -7.84
C GLY A 131 -5.26 -1.98 -6.93
N GLY A 132 -6.52 -1.92 -6.52
CA GLY A 132 -7.13 -2.93 -5.65
C GLY A 132 -7.18 -4.31 -6.30
N VAL A 133 -7.66 -4.38 -7.54
CA VAL A 133 -7.75 -5.65 -8.29
C VAL A 133 -6.36 -6.24 -8.51
N LEU A 134 -5.40 -5.43 -8.97
CA LEU A 134 -4.01 -5.87 -9.20
C LEU A 134 -3.37 -6.44 -7.94
N PHE A 135 -3.58 -5.80 -6.79
CA PHE A 135 -3.07 -6.27 -5.51
C PHE A 135 -3.61 -7.66 -5.16
N PHE A 136 -4.94 -7.84 -5.19
CA PHE A 136 -5.54 -9.13 -4.84
C PHE A 136 -5.23 -10.23 -5.85
N VAL A 137 -5.15 -9.91 -7.14
CA VAL A 137 -4.68 -10.86 -8.17
C VAL A 137 -3.24 -11.27 -7.90
N GLY A 138 -2.33 -10.32 -7.64
CA GLY A 138 -0.93 -10.61 -7.36
C GLY A 138 -0.74 -11.48 -6.11
N LEU A 139 -1.51 -11.24 -5.06
CA LEU A 139 -1.54 -12.11 -3.89
C LEU A 139 -2.09 -13.51 -4.21
N ALA A 140 -3.18 -13.61 -4.97
CA ALA A 140 -3.73 -14.90 -5.39
C ALA A 140 -2.71 -15.73 -6.18
N VAL A 141 -2.00 -15.09 -7.12
CA VAL A 141 -0.88 -15.68 -7.87
C VAL A 141 0.24 -16.11 -6.92
N THR A 142 0.61 -15.27 -5.96
CA THR A 142 1.66 -15.59 -4.97
C THR A 142 1.34 -16.86 -4.20
N PHE A 143 0.12 -16.99 -3.67
CA PHE A 143 -0.30 -18.20 -2.94
C PHE A 143 -0.46 -19.41 -3.86
N ALA A 144 -0.90 -19.23 -5.10
CA ALA A 144 -0.93 -20.31 -6.09
C ALA A 144 0.48 -20.83 -6.41
N LEU A 145 1.47 -19.93 -6.54
CA LEU A 145 2.88 -20.29 -6.70
C LEU A 145 3.39 -21.08 -5.49
N VAL A 146 3.07 -20.66 -4.26
CA VAL A 146 3.40 -21.42 -3.03
C VAL A 146 2.79 -22.83 -3.05
N ALA A 147 1.59 -22.99 -3.61
CA ALA A 147 0.90 -24.28 -3.67
C ALA A 147 1.48 -25.25 -4.72
N VAL A 148 2.05 -24.72 -5.80
CA VAL A 148 2.53 -25.49 -6.96
C VAL A 148 4.03 -25.74 -6.91
N LEU A 149 4.81 -24.74 -6.50
CA LEU A 149 6.26 -24.80 -6.54
C LEU A 149 6.84 -25.79 -5.52
N PRO A 150 8.04 -26.35 -5.77
CA PRO A 150 8.68 -27.25 -4.83
C PRO A 150 9.02 -26.50 -3.54
N THR A 151 8.58 -27.04 -2.40
CA THR A 151 8.79 -26.41 -1.08
C THR A 151 9.57 -27.29 -0.10
N GLY A 152 10.02 -28.48 -0.53
CA GLY A 152 10.77 -29.44 0.29
C GLY A 152 9.99 -30.06 1.47
N ALA A 153 8.83 -29.51 1.82
CA ALA A 153 7.85 -30.07 2.74
C ALA A 153 6.75 -30.82 1.97
N ALA A 154 5.94 -31.63 2.67
CA ALA A 154 4.74 -32.23 2.10
C ALA A 154 3.91 -31.13 1.41
N ARG A 155 3.71 -31.29 0.10
CA ARG A 155 3.08 -30.34 -0.84
C ARG A 155 2.15 -29.34 -0.13
N ASN A 156 2.45 -28.05 -0.24
CA ASN A 156 1.78 -26.95 0.47
C ASN A 156 0.33 -26.69 -0.03
N ARG A 157 -0.51 -27.73 -0.04
CA ARG A 157 -1.89 -27.70 -0.53
C ARG A 157 -2.77 -26.71 0.23
N TRP A 158 -2.41 -26.39 1.48
CA TRP A 158 -3.09 -25.37 2.27
C TRP A 158 -3.16 -24.02 1.55
N ALA A 159 -2.14 -23.66 0.75
CA ALA A 159 -2.07 -22.38 0.07
C ALA A 159 -3.11 -22.20 -1.08
N TRP A 160 -3.78 -23.28 -1.51
CA TRP A 160 -4.91 -23.17 -2.45
C TRP A 160 -6.12 -22.46 -1.87
N ILE A 161 -6.37 -22.61 -0.57
CA ILE A 161 -7.51 -21.97 0.11
C ILE A 161 -7.38 -20.43 0.06
N PRO A 162 -6.27 -19.82 0.53
CA PRO A 162 -6.11 -18.38 0.41
C PRO A 162 -6.00 -17.92 -1.05
N ALA A 163 -5.35 -18.69 -1.94
CA ALA A 163 -5.30 -18.33 -3.36
C ALA A 163 -6.70 -18.22 -3.98
N ALA A 164 -7.58 -19.19 -3.72
CA ALA A 164 -8.96 -19.18 -4.21
C ALA A 164 -9.77 -18.04 -3.60
N ALA A 165 -9.67 -17.81 -2.28
CA ALA A 165 -10.37 -16.72 -1.61
C ALA A 165 -9.97 -15.34 -2.17
N LEU A 166 -8.67 -15.12 -2.37
CA LEU A 166 -8.14 -13.88 -2.94
C LEU A 166 -8.55 -13.71 -4.41
N ALA A 167 -8.56 -14.80 -5.20
CA ALA A 167 -9.02 -14.76 -6.59
C ALA A 167 -10.51 -14.41 -6.70
N VAL A 168 -11.34 -14.96 -5.81
CA VAL A 168 -12.77 -14.61 -5.73
C VAL A 168 -12.93 -13.14 -5.35
N LEU A 169 -12.18 -12.65 -4.35
CA LEU A 169 -12.25 -11.25 -3.95
C LEU A 169 -11.80 -10.31 -5.08
N ALA A 170 -10.71 -10.63 -5.78
CA ALA A 170 -10.26 -9.90 -6.96
C ALA A 170 -11.34 -9.85 -8.04
N ALA A 171 -12.03 -10.97 -8.29
CA ALA A 171 -13.13 -11.02 -9.24
C ALA A 171 -14.31 -10.14 -8.78
N LEU A 172 -14.71 -10.22 -7.51
CA LEU A 172 -15.80 -9.39 -6.97
C LEU A 172 -15.49 -7.88 -7.13
N ILE A 173 -14.28 -7.45 -6.79
CA ILE A 173 -13.86 -6.05 -6.94
C ILE A 173 -13.84 -5.64 -8.42
N ALA A 174 -13.36 -6.50 -9.32
CA ALA A 174 -13.38 -6.24 -10.76
C ALA A 174 -14.82 -6.15 -11.33
N LEU A 175 -15.77 -6.94 -10.79
CA LEU A 175 -17.18 -6.88 -11.15
C LEU A 175 -17.86 -5.62 -10.62
N GLU A 176 -17.54 -5.19 -9.40
CA GLU A 176 -17.99 -3.90 -8.85
C GLU A 176 -17.50 -2.72 -9.70
N ALA A 177 -16.27 -2.79 -10.20
CA ALA A 177 -15.70 -1.78 -11.10
C ALA A 177 -16.42 -1.68 -12.46
N THR A 178 -17.20 -2.70 -12.87
CA THR A 178 -17.79 -2.77 -14.22
C THR A 178 -19.31 -2.61 -14.27
N VAL A 179 -20.07 -2.97 -13.22
CA VAL A 179 -21.56 -3.02 -13.35
C VAL A 179 -22.36 -2.49 -12.13
N LEU A 180 -21.85 -2.47 -10.90
CA LEU A 180 -22.71 -2.30 -9.70
C LEU A 180 -22.69 -0.92 -9.02
N LEU A 181 -21.67 -0.10 -9.26
CA LEU A 181 -21.50 1.20 -8.61
C LEU A 181 -22.49 2.28 -9.07
N SER A 182 -23.10 2.17 -10.25
CA SER A 182 -24.14 3.12 -10.66
C SER A 182 -25.38 2.98 -9.77
N ALA A 183 -25.93 1.78 -9.58
CA ALA A 183 -27.17 1.61 -8.84
C ALA A 183 -27.02 1.80 -7.32
N VAL A 184 -25.95 1.28 -6.70
CA VAL A 184 -25.78 1.32 -5.24
C VAL A 184 -25.35 2.69 -4.73
N SER A 185 -24.57 3.45 -5.52
CA SER A 185 -24.21 4.83 -5.16
C SER A 185 -25.41 5.79 -5.18
N TYR A 186 -26.49 5.49 -5.93
CA TYR A 186 -27.75 6.24 -5.88
C TYR A 186 -28.70 5.77 -4.78
N LEU A 187 -28.70 4.48 -4.44
CA LEU A 187 -29.60 3.91 -3.43
C LEU A 187 -29.36 4.50 -2.03
N TRP A 188 -28.10 4.74 -1.65
CA TRP A 188 -27.77 5.30 -0.33
C TRP A 188 -28.23 6.78 -0.16
N PRO A 189 -27.93 7.71 -1.09
CA PRO A 189 -28.52 9.05 -1.09
C PRO A 189 -30.06 9.04 -1.11
N LEU A 190 -30.70 8.18 -1.92
CA LEU A 190 -32.15 8.07 -1.98
C LEU A 190 -32.77 7.62 -0.65
N ALA A 191 -32.17 6.62 0.02
CA ALA A 191 -32.60 6.17 1.33
C ALA A 191 -32.46 7.26 2.39
N LEU A 192 -31.36 8.03 2.36
CA LEU A 192 -31.15 9.16 3.25
C LEU A 192 -32.14 10.31 2.99
N ILE A 193 -32.43 10.63 1.73
CA ILE A 193 -33.45 11.63 1.36
C ILE A 193 -34.83 11.17 1.85
N ALA A 194 -35.19 9.91 1.65
CA ALA A 194 -36.47 9.36 2.10
C ALA A 194 -36.60 9.36 3.63
N ALA A 195 -35.57 8.95 4.35
CA ALA A 195 -35.53 8.98 5.81
C ALA A 195 -35.60 10.41 6.35
N GLY A 196 -34.87 11.35 5.75
CA GLY A 196 -34.94 12.78 6.07
C GLY A 196 -36.34 13.36 5.86
N GLY A 197 -36.97 13.05 4.72
CA GLY A 197 -38.35 13.45 4.43
C GLY A 197 -39.35 12.89 5.44
N TYR A 198 -39.22 11.60 5.80
CA TYR A 198 -40.07 10.96 6.81
C TYR A 198 -39.97 11.65 8.18
N LEU A 199 -38.75 11.96 8.64
CA LEU A 199 -38.53 12.64 9.91
C LEU A 199 -39.13 14.05 9.94
N ILE A 200 -39.05 14.80 8.83
CA ILE A 200 -39.67 16.14 8.72
C ILE A 200 -41.19 16.04 8.81
N VAL A 201 -41.80 15.11 8.08
CA VAL A 201 -43.26 14.89 8.11
C VAL A 201 -43.70 14.47 9.51
N GLN A 202 -42.94 13.57 10.17
CA GLN A 202 -43.22 13.15 11.52
C GLN A 202 -43.07 14.30 12.53
N ALA A 203 -42.08 15.17 12.36
CA ALA A 203 -41.86 16.34 13.20
C ALA A 203 -42.96 17.41 13.03
N LEU A 204 -43.49 17.59 11.81
CA LEU A 204 -44.58 18.53 11.55
C LEU A 204 -45.93 18.02 12.11
N ARG A 205 -46.20 16.72 12.00
CA ARG A 205 -47.41 16.10 12.58
C ARG A 205 -47.44 16.24 14.11
N ARG A 206 -46.32 15.94 14.78
CA ARG A 206 -46.21 16.08 16.25
C ARG A 206 -46.39 17.51 16.77
N ARG A 207 -46.17 18.53 15.94
CA ARG A 207 -46.39 19.95 16.31
C ARG A 207 -47.83 20.40 16.12
N HIS A 208 -48.58 19.76 15.22
CA HIS A 208 -50.00 20.01 15.03
C HIS A 208 -50.85 19.37 16.16
N ASP A 209 -50.35 18.29 16.78
CA ASP A 209 -51.01 17.57 17.88
C ASP A 209 -50.74 18.18 19.27
N ALA A 210 -50.16 19.38 19.37
CA ALA A 210 -49.99 20.11 20.63
C ALA A 210 -51.03 21.25 20.75
N PRO A 211 -52.29 20.96 21.11
CA PRO A 211 -53.20 21.99 21.62
C PRO A 211 -52.64 22.50 22.96
N GLY A 212 -52.59 23.83 23.10
CA GLY A 212 -51.91 24.55 24.17
C GLY A 212 -52.14 23.97 25.58
N SER A 213 -51.06 23.53 26.21
CA SER A 213 -51.02 23.26 27.64
C SER A 213 -50.92 24.60 28.39
N GLY A 214 -52.07 25.20 28.68
CA GLY A 214 -52.20 26.36 29.55
C GLY A 214 -52.97 26.02 30.82
N SER A 215 -52.22 25.87 31.93
CA SER A 215 -52.61 26.06 33.35
C SER A 215 -53.87 25.33 33.87
N THR A 216 -53.80 24.48 34.89
CA THR A 216 -53.69 24.87 36.30
C THR A 216 -53.62 23.57 37.14
N SER A 217 -52.62 23.41 38.00
CA SER A 217 -52.73 23.58 39.46
C SER A 217 -53.90 22.81 40.11
N HIS A 218 -53.63 21.72 40.81
CA HIS A 218 -53.65 21.71 42.28
C HIS A 218 -53.39 20.31 42.84
N ALA A 219 -52.41 20.25 43.73
CA ALA A 219 -52.44 19.62 45.04
C ALA A 219 -52.69 18.12 45.24
N ALA A 220 -51.93 17.67 46.25
CA ALA A 220 -52.29 16.66 47.24
C ALA A 220 -52.19 15.20 46.75
N ARG A 221 -51.68 14.25 47.53
CA ARG A 221 -51.18 14.19 48.91
C ARG A 221 -50.54 12.79 49.00
N GLU A 222 -49.37 12.67 49.63
CA GLU A 222 -49.21 11.98 50.92
C GLU A 222 -49.61 10.48 50.89
N ARG A 223 -48.62 9.59 50.98
CA ARG A 223 -48.13 8.93 52.21
C ARG A 223 -48.85 7.61 52.45
#